data_AF-A0A9D6XJK0-F1
#
_entry.id   AF-A0A9D6XJK0-F1
#
_cell.length_a   1.000
_cell.length_b   1.000
_cell.length_c   1.000
_cell.angle_alpha   90.00
_cell.angle_beta   90.00
_cell.angle_gamma   90.00
#
_symmetry.space_group_name_H-M   'P 1'
#
loop_
_entity.id
_entity.type
_entity.pdbx_description
1 polymer ?
#
loop_
_entity_poly.entity_id
_entity_poly.type
_entity_poly.pdbx_seq_one_letter_code
_entity_poly.pdbx_strand_id
1 'polypeptide(L)'
;MKRVLSATTACLLMFCGVSAAYPPVYTGKLRGTPDLCQADKAARLPRGGKGFCAPVAVSNSLVWLARNGYPDLLPKNANRRMTQPQLAALLGKPGYMDTSGDLGTSPTDLLTGVSRFLGERGYVYEYLAYQGWREHPAAMSGKSETPEIDWIKDGLVGDSAVWLNVGWYAYDPMTEIYERVGGHWVTLVGYGVDRKGQANPEILIIHDPSTRSARPKPGNAAELPRKAQQPPASLTAPSEATPATRAARPPRMPASQPVRHDFVRFVPMSAGTLRSRELKLKRSAVGFFRINGITSLEKEADIAILDGAVVLRMQKSQKADLPLPAQYPPLPAS
;
A
#
# COMPACT_ATOMS: atom_id res chain seq x y z
N MET A 1 -50.81 47.24 27.37
CA MET A 1 -50.56 46.02 26.57
C MET A 1 -49.29 46.22 25.74
N LYS A 2 -48.16 45.63 26.14
CA LYS A 2 -46.86 45.79 25.46
C LYS A 2 -46.63 44.59 24.54
N ARG A 3 -46.51 44.83 23.23
CA ARG A 3 -46.14 43.81 22.22
C ARG A 3 -44.61 43.72 22.17
N VAL A 4 -44.06 42.54 22.41
CA VAL A 4 -42.64 42.22 22.27
C VAL A 4 -42.43 41.63 20.88
N LEU A 5 -41.69 42.33 20.01
CA LEU A 5 -41.18 41.80 18.75
C LEU A 5 -40.01 40.86 19.06
N SER A 6 -40.14 39.58 18.72
CA SER A 6 -39.05 38.61 18.81
C SER A 6 -38.32 38.60 17.46
N ALA A 7 -37.13 39.20 17.41
CA ALA A 7 -36.24 39.16 16.25
C ALA A 7 -35.63 37.75 16.12
N THR A 8 -35.88 37.08 15.02
CA THR A 8 -35.33 35.75 14.70
C THR A 8 -33.96 35.93 14.04
N THR A 9 -32.88 35.68 14.79
CA THR A 9 -31.52 35.69 14.26
C THR A 9 -31.30 34.42 13.42
N ALA A 10 -31.29 34.58 12.10
CA ALA A 10 -30.90 33.52 11.17
C ALA A 10 -29.39 33.25 11.30
N CYS A 11 -29.03 32.13 11.93
CA CYS A 11 -27.65 31.66 12.00
C CYS A 11 -27.30 31.00 10.66
N LEU A 12 -26.57 31.73 9.80
CA LEU A 12 -26.08 31.25 8.52
C LEU A 12 -24.99 30.19 8.79
N LEU A 13 -25.32 28.91 8.61
CA LEU A 13 -24.35 27.81 8.67
C LEU A 13 -23.44 27.89 7.45
N MET A 14 -22.32 28.60 7.58
CA MET A 14 -21.18 28.49 6.67
C MET A 14 -20.60 27.08 6.78
N PHE A 15 -20.98 26.20 5.86
CA PHE A 15 -20.26 24.96 5.63
C PHE A 15 -18.89 25.32 5.04
N CYS A 16 -17.89 25.46 5.91
CA CYS A 16 -16.49 25.43 5.51
C CYS A 16 -16.21 24.04 4.93
N GLY A 17 -16.38 23.91 3.61
CA GLY A 17 -15.97 22.71 2.88
C GLY A 17 -14.46 22.56 3.02
N VAL A 18 -14.03 21.64 3.89
CA VAL A 18 -12.65 21.18 3.92
C VAL A 18 -12.42 20.46 2.61
N SER A 19 -11.83 21.16 1.63
CA SER A 19 -11.40 20.52 0.39
C SER A 19 -10.41 19.43 0.74
N ALA A 20 -10.69 18.19 0.34
CA ALA A 20 -9.74 17.11 0.44
C ALA A 20 -8.43 17.52 -0.24
N ALA A 21 -7.29 17.26 0.40
CA ALA A 21 -5.96 17.69 -0.05
C ALA A 21 -5.41 16.86 -1.23
N TYR A 22 -6.18 15.91 -1.75
CA TYR A 22 -5.78 14.98 -2.82
C TYR A 22 -6.80 14.98 -3.98
N PRO A 23 -6.37 14.66 -5.22
CA PRO A 23 -7.26 14.65 -6.38
C PRO A 23 -8.34 13.56 -6.25
N PRO A 24 -9.55 13.72 -6.83
CA PRO A 24 -10.60 12.70 -6.77
C PRO A 24 -10.24 11.39 -7.49
N VAL A 25 -9.26 11.45 -8.40
CA VAL A 25 -8.72 10.33 -9.17
C VAL A 25 -7.21 10.39 -9.11
N TYR A 26 -6.56 9.25 -8.86
CA TYR A 26 -5.11 9.14 -8.94
C TYR A 26 -4.70 7.81 -9.57
N THR A 27 -4.09 7.91 -10.75
CA THR A 27 -3.61 6.75 -11.52
C THR A 27 -2.12 6.80 -11.86
N GLY A 28 -1.39 7.77 -11.30
CA GLY A 28 0.00 8.05 -11.65
C GLY A 28 0.97 6.88 -11.43
N LYS A 29 0.64 5.94 -10.54
CA LYS A 29 1.48 4.78 -10.21
C LYS A 29 1.12 3.51 -10.98
N LEU A 30 -0.06 3.42 -11.60
CA LEU A 30 -0.55 2.17 -12.24
C LEU A 30 0.46 1.57 -13.21
N ARG A 31 1.04 2.39 -14.09
CA ARG A 31 1.92 1.93 -15.17
C ARG A 31 3.36 1.70 -14.74
N GLY A 32 3.83 2.47 -13.77
CA GLY A 32 5.23 2.47 -13.38
C GLY A 32 5.55 1.43 -12.31
N THR A 33 4.56 1.10 -11.48
CA THR A 33 4.73 0.15 -10.37
C THR A 33 4.73 -1.25 -10.94
N PRO A 34 5.78 -2.05 -10.71
CA PRO A 34 5.75 -3.45 -11.11
C PRO A 34 4.73 -4.24 -10.28
N ASP A 35 4.39 -5.43 -10.77
CA ASP A 35 3.45 -6.34 -10.14
C ASP A 35 4.11 -7.71 -9.99
N LEU A 36 5.01 -7.82 -9.01
CA LEU A 36 5.69 -9.08 -8.73
C LEU A 36 4.72 -10.04 -8.02
N CYS A 37 4.64 -11.27 -8.51
CA CYS A 37 3.95 -12.36 -7.82
C CYS A 37 4.90 -13.03 -6.83
N GLN A 38 4.42 -13.38 -5.63
CA GLN A 38 5.22 -14.05 -4.60
C GLN A 38 5.67 -15.46 -5.00
N ALA A 39 5.00 -16.12 -5.96
CA ALA A 39 5.46 -17.39 -6.54
C ALA A 39 6.43 -17.22 -7.71
N ASP A 40 6.92 -16.01 -7.99
CA ASP A 40 7.93 -15.84 -9.02
C ASP A 40 9.19 -16.66 -8.66
N LYS A 41 9.51 -17.65 -9.51
CA LYS A 41 10.66 -18.53 -9.33
C LYS A 41 11.98 -17.76 -9.36
N ALA A 42 12.03 -16.60 -10.01
CA ALA A 42 13.21 -15.73 -10.01
C ALA A 42 13.51 -15.16 -8.63
N ALA A 43 12.51 -15.04 -7.75
CA ALA A 43 12.66 -14.53 -6.39
C ALA A 43 13.26 -15.56 -5.43
N ARG A 44 13.13 -16.86 -5.75
CA ARG A 44 13.60 -17.98 -4.91
C ARG A 44 13.18 -17.81 -3.45
N LEU A 45 11.97 -17.30 -3.23
CA LEU A 45 11.45 -17.05 -1.90
C LEU A 45 11.22 -18.38 -1.17
N PRO A 46 11.46 -18.45 0.16
CA PRO A 46 11.18 -19.63 0.95
C PRO A 46 9.78 -20.19 0.69
N ARG A 47 9.68 -21.52 0.63
CA ARG A 47 8.42 -22.26 0.44
C ARG A 47 7.59 -21.79 -0.76
N GLY A 48 8.27 -21.40 -1.85
CA GLY A 48 7.62 -20.90 -3.05
C GLY A 48 6.88 -19.58 -2.85
N GLY A 49 7.30 -18.78 -1.86
CA GLY A 49 6.73 -17.46 -1.54
C GLY A 49 5.48 -17.48 -0.67
N LYS A 50 5.07 -18.64 -0.12
CA LYS A 50 4.02 -18.68 0.91
C LYS A 50 4.42 -17.77 2.08
N GLY A 51 3.53 -16.84 2.47
CA GLY A 51 3.78 -15.86 3.53
C GLY A 51 4.53 -14.59 3.09
N PHE A 52 5.03 -14.51 1.85
CA PHE A 52 5.87 -13.39 1.39
C PHE A 52 5.08 -12.24 0.72
N CYS A 53 3.79 -12.12 1.00
CA CYS A 53 2.97 -11.07 0.40
C CYS A 53 3.46 -9.66 0.78
N ALA A 54 3.87 -9.44 2.03
CA ALA A 54 4.36 -8.14 2.49
C ALA A 54 5.68 -7.71 1.83
N PRO A 55 6.76 -8.52 1.87
CA PRO A 55 8.01 -8.16 1.18
C PRO A 55 7.83 -7.91 -0.31
N VAL A 56 6.95 -8.67 -0.96
CA VAL A 56 6.64 -8.49 -2.38
C VAL A 56 5.86 -7.19 -2.62
N ALA A 57 4.81 -6.92 -1.85
CA ALA A 57 4.04 -5.67 -1.94
C ALA A 57 4.91 -4.42 -1.70
N VAL A 58 5.81 -4.49 -0.71
CA VAL A 58 6.77 -3.41 -0.46
C VAL A 58 7.75 -3.27 -1.62
N SER A 59 8.29 -4.37 -2.14
CA SER A 59 9.20 -4.33 -3.29
C SER A 59 8.58 -3.67 -4.52
N ASN A 60 7.27 -3.86 -4.77
CA ASN A 60 6.56 -3.20 -5.86
C ASN A 60 6.71 -1.68 -5.75
N SER A 61 6.42 -1.14 -4.57
CA SER A 61 6.47 0.31 -4.31
C SER A 61 7.89 0.86 -4.32
N LEU A 62 8.85 0.15 -3.69
CA LEU A 62 10.24 0.60 -3.64
C LEU A 62 10.91 0.62 -5.01
N VAL A 63 10.55 -0.29 -5.92
CA VAL A 63 11.02 -0.24 -7.31
C VAL A 63 10.44 0.96 -8.05
N TRP A 64 9.18 1.32 -7.81
CA TRP A 64 8.60 2.54 -8.35
C TRP A 64 9.35 3.77 -7.84
N LEU A 65 9.56 3.89 -6.51
CA LEU A 65 10.32 4.99 -5.91
C LEU A 65 11.75 5.06 -6.46
N ALA A 66 12.42 3.92 -6.65
CA ALA A 66 13.76 3.87 -7.23
C ALA A 66 13.85 4.46 -8.65
N ARG A 67 12.77 4.33 -9.42
CA ARG A 67 12.65 4.89 -10.77
C ARG A 67 12.22 6.37 -10.77
N ASN A 68 11.80 6.89 -9.62
CA ASN A 68 11.22 8.21 -9.44
C ASN A 68 11.93 8.98 -8.31
N GLY A 69 13.26 9.12 -8.41
CA GLY A 69 14.04 10.00 -7.53
C GLY A 69 14.77 9.32 -6.35
N TYR A 70 14.57 8.03 -6.12
CA TYR A 70 15.20 7.30 -5.00
C TYR A 70 16.09 6.12 -5.45
N PRO A 71 17.07 6.33 -6.35
CA PRO A 71 17.77 5.26 -7.07
C PRO A 71 18.47 4.23 -6.16
N ASP A 72 18.97 4.63 -4.99
CA ASP A 72 19.67 3.73 -4.06
C ASP A 72 18.77 2.68 -3.38
N LEU A 73 17.44 2.76 -3.56
CA LEU A 73 16.50 1.69 -3.17
C LEU A 73 16.68 0.42 -4.02
N LEU A 74 17.29 0.53 -5.20
CA LEU A 74 17.71 -0.60 -6.04
C LEU A 74 19.22 -0.52 -6.29
N PRO A 75 20.05 -0.99 -5.34
CA PRO A 75 21.49 -0.81 -5.42
C PRO A 75 22.07 -1.48 -6.66
N LYS A 76 23.12 -0.84 -7.17
CA LYS A 76 24.05 -1.46 -8.11
C LYS A 76 25.08 -2.22 -7.29
N ASN A 77 25.15 -3.53 -7.48
CA ASN A 77 26.30 -4.31 -7.03
C ASN A 77 27.36 -4.25 -8.15
N ALA A 78 28.62 -4.55 -7.84
CA ALA A 78 29.79 -4.36 -8.72
C ALA A 78 29.59 -4.77 -10.19
N ASN A 79 28.69 -5.72 -10.49
CA ASN A 79 28.39 -6.13 -11.87
C ASN A 79 26.89 -6.18 -12.25
N ARG A 80 25.93 -5.93 -11.34
CA ARG A 80 24.47 -6.00 -11.65
C ARG A 80 23.63 -5.14 -10.72
N ARG A 81 22.57 -4.51 -11.26
CA ARG A 81 21.49 -3.93 -10.45
C ARG A 81 20.73 -5.04 -9.73
N MET A 82 20.45 -4.83 -8.45
CA MET A 82 19.51 -5.69 -7.71
C MET A 82 18.19 -5.76 -8.48
N THR A 83 17.71 -6.98 -8.72
CA THR A 83 16.40 -7.18 -9.34
C THR A 83 15.31 -7.05 -8.28
N GLN A 84 14.09 -6.74 -8.70
CA GLN A 84 12.95 -6.70 -7.77
C GLN A 84 12.74 -8.02 -7.00
N PRO A 85 12.83 -9.21 -7.64
CA PRO A 85 12.80 -10.48 -6.91
C PRO A 85 13.85 -10.60 -5.80
N GLN A 86 15.07 -10.10 -6.04
CA GLN A 86 16.12 -10.07 -5.03
C GLN A 86 15.82 -9.08 -3.90
N LEU A 87 15.19 -7.95 -4.22
CA LEU A 87 14.74 -6.98 -3.22
C LEU A 87 13.66 -7.58 -2.32
N ALA A 88 12.63 -8.24 -2.88
CA ALA A 88 11.61 -8.92 -2.09
C ALA A 88 12.22 -10.00 -1.17
N ALA A 89 13.17 -10.77 -1.68
CA ALA A 89 13.89 -11.77 -0.88
C ALA A 89 14.71 -11.13 0.25
N LEU A 90 15.35 -9.98 0.01
CA LEU A 90 16.09 -9.24 1.03
C LEU A 90 15.16 -8.71 2.13
N LEU A 91 14.05 -8.06 1.74
CA LEU A 91 13.10 -7.47 2.68
C LEU A 91 12.49 -8.51 3.63
N GLY A 92 12.28 -9.74 3.17
CA GLY A 92 11.73 -10.80 4.00
C GLY A 92 12.73 -11.46 4.96
N LYS A 93 14.01 -11.11 4.94
CA LYS A 93 15.02 -11.73 5.83
C LYS A 93 14.88 -11.26 7.28
N PRO A 94 15.42 -12.06 8.23
CA PRO A 94 15.62 -11.62 9.60
C PRO A 94 16.38 -10.29 9.65
N GLY A 95 15.96 -9.43 10.57
CA GLY A 95 16.48 -8.07 10.71
C GLY A 95 15.81 -7.03 9.82
N TYR A 96 15.10 -7.42 8.75
CA TYR A 96 14.17 -6.54 8.03
C TYR A 96 12.73 -6.86 8.47
N MET A 97 11.91 -7.48 7.60
CA MET A 97 10.52 -7.81 7.92
C MET A 97 10.33 -9.20 8.53
N ASP A 98 11.42 -9.89 8.84
CA ASP A 98 11.44 -11.20 9.51
C ASP A 98 10.31 -12.16 9.09
N THR A 99 10.16 -12.31 7.78
CA THR A 99 8.93 -12.89 7.22
C THR A 99 8.93 -14.39 7.38
N SER A 100 7.91 -14.89 8.07
CA SER A 100 7.68 -16.32 8.24
C SER A 100 6.94 -16.92 7.06
N GLY A 101 7.40 -18.09 6.59
CA GLY A 101 6.69 -18.83 5.54
C GLY A 101 5.34 -19.41 5.97
N ASP A 102 5.04 -19.43 7.27
CA ASP A 102 3.75 -19.87 7.83
C ASP A 102 2.88 -18.72 8.31
N LEU A 103 3.47 -17.79 9.06
CA LEU A 103 2.73 -16.70 9.71
C LEU A 103 2.67 -15.43 8.86
N GLY A 104 3.53 -15.32 7.84
CA GLY A 104 3.69 -14.13 7.03
C GLY A 104 4.46 -13.02 7.77
N THR A 105 4.00 -11.78 7.61
CA THR A 105 4.63 -10.57 8.16
C THR A 105 3.60 -9.80 8.98
N SER A 106 3.93 -9.49 10.23
CA SER A 106 3.08 -8.62 11.06
C SER A 106 3.19 -7.15 10.65
N PRO A 107 2.25 -6.27 11.06
CA PRO A 107 2.42 -4.82 10.85
C PRO A 107 3.70 -4.28 11.50
N THR A 108 4.05 -4.77 12.70
CA THR A 108 5.30 -4.44 13.38
C THR A 108 6.50 -4.72 12.50
N ASP A 109 6.63 -5.95 11.99
CA ASP A 109 7.79 -6.36 11.19
C ASP A 109 7.85 -5.62 9.85
N LEU A 110 6.71 -5.35 9.22
CA LEU A 110 6.65 -4.54 8.01
C LEU A 110 7.20 -3.14 8.28
N LEU A 111 6.69 -2.46 9.31
CA LEU A 111 7.06 -1.08 9.65
C LEU A 111 8.54 -0.97 10.03
N THR A 112 9.02 -1.82 10.94
CA THR A 112 10.43 -1.81 11.38
C THR A 112 11.37 -2.19 10.23
N GLY A 113 10.99 -3.18 9.43
CA GLY A 113 11.76 -3.62 8.27
C GLY A 113 11.87 -2.55 7.18
N VAL A 114 10.79 -1.84 6.87
CA VAL A 114 10.82 -0.69 5.94
C VAL A 114 11.69 0.43 6.50
N SER A 115 11.48 0.83 7.76
CA SER A 115 12.25 1.90 8.38
C SER A 115 13.74 1.63 8.35
N ARG A 116 14.15 0.41 8.74
CA ARG A 116 15.55 -0.01 8.70
C ARG A 116 16.10 -0.01 7.28
N PHE A 117 15.38 -0.61 6.33
CA PHE A 117 15.82 -0.68 4.94
C PHE A 117 16.08 0.72 4.37
N LEU A 118 15.17 1.67 4.59
CA LEU A 118 15.33 3.05 4.14
C LEU A 118 16.53 3.75 4.80
N GLY A 119 16.68 3.60 6.11
CA GLY A 119 17.81 4.18 6.86
C GLY A 119 19.17 3.66 6.39
N GLU A 120 19.29 2.35 6.14
CA GLU A 120 20.52 1.76 5.58
C GLU A 120 20.82 2.24 4.15
N ARG A 121 19.82 2.79 3.43
CA ARG A 121 20.02 3.42 2.11
C ARG A 121 20.27 4.92 2.19
N GLY A 122 20.36 5.47 3.39
CA GLY A 122 20.56 6.91 3.60
C GLY A 122 19.33 7.75 3.23
N TYR A 123 18.14 7.14 3.21
CA TYR A 123 16.90 7.88 3.01
C TYR A 123 16.21 8.16 4.33
N VAL A 124 15.71 9.38 4.44
CA VAL A 124 14.77 9.79 5.48
C VAL A 124 13.37 9.87 4.85
N TYR A 125 12.37 9.49 5.62
CA TYR A 125 10.97 9.63 5.26
C TYR A 125 10.34 10.72 6.10
N GLU A 126 9.42 11.47 5.51
CA GLU A 126 8.58 12.44 6.24
C GLU A 126 7.61 11.71 7.17
N TYR A 127 7.10 10.57 6.71
CA TYR A 127 6.04 9.84 7.38
C TYR A 127 6.12 8.34 7.09
N LEU A 128 6.04 7.52 8.13
CA LEU A 128 5.82 6.07 8.03
C LEU A 128 4.90 5.69 9.19
N ALA A 129 3.64 5.38 8.88
CA ALA A 129 2.67 5.09 9.93
C ALA A 129 1.63 4.06 9.50
N TYR A 130 0.99 3.46 10.50
CA TYR A 130 -0.07 2.47 10.35
C TYR A 130 -1.36 2.93 11.01
N GLN A 131 -2.48 2.82 10.29
CA GLN A 131 -3.83 2.87 10.87
C GLN A 131 -4.44 1.48 10.81
N GLY A 132 -4.99 1.00 11.92
CA GLY A 132 -5.64 -0.30 12.02
C GLY A 132 -5.57 -0.88 13.42
N TRP A 133 -6.14 -2.07 13.59
CA TRP A 133 -6.36 -2.65 14.91
C TRP A 133 -5.33 -3.69 15.35
N ARG A 134 -4.40 -4.04 14.47
CA ARG A 134 -3.32 -4.98 14.81
C ARG A 134 -2.19 -4.24 15.53
N GLU A 135 -1.45 -5.00 16.33
CA GLU A 135 -0.29 -4.50 17.06
C GLU A 135 0.79 -3.92 16.12
N HIS A 136 1.37 -2.80 16.54
CA HIS A 136 2.42 -2.06 15.83
C HIS A 136 3.14 -1.12 16.81
N PRO A 137 4.37 -0.65 16.50
CA PRO A 137 5.09 0.30 17.34
C PRO A 137 4.33 1.62 17.50
N ALA A 138 4.19 2.11 18.74
CA ALA A 138 3.51 3.37 19.05
C ALA A 138 4.10 4.58 18.30
N ALA A 139 5.41 4.59 18.06
CA ALA A 139 6.09 5.65 17.31
C ALA A 139 5.70 5.70 15.81
N MET A 140 5.04 4.65 15.30
CA MET A 140 4.58 4.53 13.92
C MET A 140 3.06 4.37 13.86
N SER A 141 2.34 4.80 14.90
CA SER A 141 0.89 4.85 14.91
C SER A 141 0.37 6.03 14.11
N GLY A 142 -0.62 5.77 13.26
CA GLY A 142 -1.45 6.79 12.65
C GLY A 142 -2.39 7.43 13.69
N LYS A 143 -3.19 8.40 13.25
CA LYS A 143 -4.13 9.12 14.14
C LYS A 143 -5.41 8.33 14.46
N SER A 144 -5.57 7.14 13.89
CA SER A 144 -6.82 6.38 13.94
C SER A 144 -6.54 4.89 14.08
N GLU A 145 -7.37 4.21 14.85
CA GLU A 145 -7.31 2.77 15.06
C GLU A 145 -8.13 1.99 14.02
N THR A 146 -8.88 2.71 13.18
CA THR A 146 -9.56 2.21 12.00
C THR A 146 -8.93 2.85 10.77
N PRO A 147 -8.77 2.10 9.66
CA PRO A 147 -8.18 2.67 8.45
C PRO A 147 -9.10 3.71 7.80
N GLU A 148 -8.62 4.93 7.63
CA GLU A 148 -9.38 6.02 6.99
C GLU A 148 -9.07 6.09 5.48
N ILE A 149 -10.12 6.04 4.65
CA ILE A 149 -9.97 6.02 3.18
C ILE A 149 -9.30 7.28 2.66
N ASP A 150 -9.62 8.42 3.25
CA ASP A 150 -9.09 9.70 2.80
C ASP A 150 -7.60 9.83 3.14
N TRP A 151 -7.18 9.34 4.32
CA TRP A 151 -5.77 9.23 4.69
C TRP A 151 -5.00 8.26 3.78
N ILE A 152 -5.60 7.12 3.44
CA ILE A 152 -5.03 6.14 2.49
C ILE A 152 -4.84 6.77 1.10
N LYS A 153 -5.85 7.51 0.60
CA LYS A 153 -5.80 8.17 -0.71
C LYS A 153 -4.78 9.30 -0.75
N ASP A 154 -4.73 10.15 0.28
CA ASP A 154 -3.71 11.19 0.44
C ASP A 154 -2.31 10.59 0.52
N GLY A 155 -2.17 9.50 1.28
CA GLY A 155 -0.93 8.76 1.45
C GLY A 155 -0.38 8.19 0.15
N LEU A 156 -1.20 7.97 -0.88
CA LEU A 156 -0.76 7.43 -2.17
C LEU A 156 -0.20 8.49 -3.14
N VAL A 157 -0.46 9.77 -2.93
CA VAL A 157 -0.07 10.84 -3.86
C VAL A 157 1.42 11.17 -3.73
N GLY A 158 2.09 11.39 -4.87
CA GLY A 158 3.48 11.82 -4.92
C GLY A 158 4.49 10.72 -4.58
N ASP A 159 5.58 11.12 -3.93
CA ASP A 159 6.75 10.28 -3.59
C ASP A 159 6.48 9.42 -2.35
N SER A 160 5.50 8.53 -2.48
CA SER A 160 4.94 7.78 -1.38
C SER A 160 4.64 6.32 -1.74
N ALA A 161 4.23 5.53 -0.76
CA ALA A 161 3.75 4.17 -0.94
C ALA A 161 2.65 3.86 0.07
N VAL A 162 1.73 2.98 -0.33
CA VAL A 162 0.65 2.53 0.55
C VAL A 162 0.50 1.02 0.42
N TRP A 163 0.48 0.34 1.57
CA TRP A 163 0.31 -1.10 1.68
C TRP A 163 -0.90 -1.40 2.54
N LEU A 164 -1.81 -2.22 2.03
CA LEU A 164 -3.06 -2.54 2.70
C LEU A 164 -2.93 -3.91 3.36
N ASN A 165 -3.28 -3.98 4.64
CA ASN A 165 -3.41 -5.22 5.38
C ASN A 165 -4.86 -5.70 5.26
N VAL A 166 -5.06 -6.78 4.53
CA VAL A 166 -6.36 -7.39 4.32
C VAL A 166 -6.48 -8.58 5.25
N GLY A 167 -7.48 -8.58 6.13
CA GLY A 167 -7.86 -9.75 6.90
C GLY A 167 -8.88 -10.60 6.15
N TRP A 168 -8.75 -11.91 6.26
CA TRP A 168 -9.74 -12.88 5.79
C TRP A 168 -10.53 -13.39 6.98
N TYR A 169 -11.86 -13.40 6.85
CA TYR A 169 -12.75 -13.65 7.97
C TYR A 169 -13.81 -14.70 7.63
N ALA A 170 -14.05 -15.62 8.56
CA ALA A 170 -15.28 -16.40 8.63
C ALA A 170 -16.34 -15.56 9.35
N TYR A 171 -17.56 -15.48 8.80
CA TYR A 171 -18.63 -14.65 9.32
C TYR A 171 -19.76 -15.49 9.90
N ASP A 172 -20.08 -15.26 11.16
CA ASP A 172 -21.27 -15.81 11.81
C ASP A 172 -22.41 -14.77 11.79
N PRO A 173 -23.46 -14.96 10.97
CA PRO A 173 -24.56 -14.01 10.86
C PRO A 173 -25.47 -13.98 12.09
N MET A 174 -25.48 -15.03 12.92
CA MET A 174 -26.34 -15.07 14.11
C MET A 174 -25.77 -14.23 15.25
N THR A 175 -24.43 -14.15 15.34
CA THR A 175 -23.73 -13.38 16.38
C THR A 175 -23.08 -12.10 15.87
N GLU A 176 -23.15 -11.85 14.56
CA GLU A 176 -22.44 -10.77 13.85
C GLU A 176 -20.93 -10.73 14.14
N ILE A 177 -20.32 -11.91 14.31
CA ILE A 177 -18.88 -12.05 14.57
C ILE A 177 -18.14 -12.37 13.28
N TYR A 178 -17.10 -11.59 13.01
CA TYR A 178 -16.11 -11.83 11.98
C TYR A 178 -14.88 -12.44 12.64
N GLU A 179 -14.68 -13.75 12.52
CA GLU A 179 -13.50 -14.46 13.00
C GLU A 179 -12.38 -14.43 11.96
N ARG A 180 -11.24 -13.85 12.32
CA ARG A 180 -10.07 -13.76 11.44
C ARG A 180 -9.43 -15.13 11.29
N VAL A 181 -9.35 -15.62 10.05
CA VAL A 181 -8.74 -16.91 9.68
C VAL A 181 -7.42 -16.75 8.91
N GLY A 182 -7.07 -15.53 8.51
CA GLY A 182 -5.80 -15.24 7.87
C GLY A 182 -5.68 -13.78 7.45
N GLY A 183 -4.66 -13.47 6.66
CA GLY A 183 -4.56 -12.17 6.04
C GLY A 183 -3.49 -12.07 4.97
N HIS A 184 -3.41 -10.89 4.37
CA HIS A 184 -2.70 -10.68 3.13
C HIS A 184 -2.31 -9.21 2.96
N TRP A 185 -1.09 -8.97 2.48
CA TRP A 185 -0.61 -7.63 2.16
C TRP A 185 -0.69 -7.39 0.65
N VAL A 186 -1.21 -6.22 0.26
CA VAL A 186 -1.31 -5.80 -1.14
C VAL A 186 -0.74 -4.40 -1.35
N THR A 187 -0.33 -4.10 -2.57
CA THR A 187 0.16 -2.76 -2.95
C THR A 187 -0.99 -1.93 -3.46
N LEU A 188 -1.22 -0.73 -2.92
CA LEU A 188 -2.15 0.22 -3.53
C LEU A 188 -1.42 1.03 -4.61
N VAL A 189 -1.98 1.10 -5.81
CA VAL A 189 -1.34 1.76 -6.98
C VAL A 189 -2.21 2.83 -7.64
N GLY A 190 -3.48 2.92 -7.28
CA GLY A 190 -4.33 4.03 -7.68
C GLY A 190 -5.72 3.98 -7.08
N TYR A 191 -6.54 4.95 -7.43
CA TYR A 191 -7.94 5.03 -7.03
C TYR A 191 -8.75 5.92 -7.96
N GLY A 192 -10.08 5.86 -7.82
CA GLY A 192 -10.99 6.81 -8.44
C GLY A 192 -11.40 6.44 -9.87
N VAL A 193 -10.97 5.28 -10.40
CA VAL A 193 -11.44 4.79 -11.71
C VAL A 193 -11.76 3.30 -11.67
N ASP A 194 -12.77 2.90 -12.44
CA ASP A 194 -13.16 1.52 -12.63
C ASP A 194 -12.32 0.82 -13.73
N ARG A 195 -12.64 -0.45 -14.02
CA ARG A 195 -11.98 -1.26 -15.07
C ARG A 195 -12.12 -0.66 -16.48
N LYS A 196 -13.16 0.13 -16.72
CA LYS A 196 -13.41 0.81 -18.01
C LYS A 196 -12.72 2.18 -18.04
N GLY A 197 -11.98 2.55 -17.00
CA GLY A 197 -11.35 3.86 -16.86
C GLY A 197 -12.33 4.99 -16.56
N GLN A 198 -13.56 4.68 -16.16
CA GLN A 198 -14.57 5.68 -15.80
C GLN A 198 -14.37 6.09 -14.34
N ALA A 199 -14.59 7.38 -14.04
CA ALA A 199 -14.46 7.90 -12.69
C ALA A 199 -15.40 7.16 -11.72
N ASN A 200 -14.84 6.62 -10.64
CA ASN A 200 -15.57 5.99 -9.57
C ASN A 200 -14.79 6.18 -8.24
N PRO A 201 -15.24 7.07 -7.35
CA PRO A 201 -14.50 7.44 -6.13
C PRO A 201 -14.39 6.31 -5.11
N GLU A 202 -15.19 5.24 -5.25
CA GLU A 202 -15.21 4.11 -4.32
C GLU A 202 -14.23 2.99 -4.71
N ILE A 203 -13.59 3.11 -5.87
CA ILE A 203 -12.66 2.10 -6.37
C ILE A 203 -11.23 2.44 -5.95
N LEU A 204 -10.58 1.45 -5.36
CA LEU A 204 -9.13 1.39 -5.22
C LEU A 204 -8.55 0.35 -6.19
N ILE A 205 -7.32 0.57 -6.60
CA ILE A 205 -6.62 -0.26 -7.59
C ILE A 205 -5.38 -0.82 -6.93
N ILE A 206 -5.30 -2.14 -6.84
CA ILE A 206 -4.25 -2.85 -6.11
C ILE A 206 -3.46 -3.80 -7.01
N HIS A 207 -2.21 -4.04 -6.63
CA HIS A 207 -1.44 -5.20 -7.09
C HIS A 207 -1.44 -6.25 -5.98
N ASP A 208 -1.91 -7.45 -6.32
CA ASP A 208 -2.05 -8.58 -5.41
C ASP A 208 -0.87 -9.56 -5.61
N PRO A 209 0.06 -9.66 -4.64
CA PRO A 209 1.20 -10.58 -4.69
C PRO A 209 0.85 -12.07 -4.76
N SER A 210 -0.40 -12.45 -4.48
CA SER A 210 -0.83 -13.84 -4.34
C SER A 210 -0.57 -14.66 -5.60
N THR A 211 -0.21 -15.93 -5.43
CA THR A 211 -0.06 -16.87 -6.54
C THR A 211 -1.38 -17.15 -7.25
N ARG A 212 -2.50 -16.94 -6.54
CA ARG A 212 -3.86 -17.17 -7.01
C ARG A 212 -4.29 -16.10 -8.02
N SER A 213 -3.75 -14.88 -7.90
CA SER A 213 -3.95 -13.80 -8.86
C SER A 213 -3.22 -14.05 -10.19
N ALA A 214 -2.21 -14.93 -10.22
CA ALA A 214 -1.38 -15.21 -11.39
C ALA A 214 -2.05 -16.10 -12.47
N ARG A 215 -3.16 -16.77 -12.18
CA ARG A 215 -3.93 -17.50 -13.22
C ARG A 215 -4.72 -16.50 -14.07
N PRO A 216 -4.49 -16.40 -15.40
CA PRO A 216 -5.34 -15.58 -16.25
C PRO A 216 -6.77 -16.10 -16.16
N LYS A 217 -7.72 -15.24 -15.78
CA LYS A 217 -9.14 -15.67 -15.79
C LYS A 217 -9.61 -15.72 -17.25
N PRO A 218 -10.45 -16.69 -17.63
CA PRO A 218 -11.18 -16.61 -18.89
C PRO A 218 -11.95 -15.28 -18.93
N GLY A 219 -11.65 -14.41 -19.90
CA GLY A 219 -12.36 -13.13 -20.12
C GLY A 219 -11.79 -11.86 -19.46
N ASN A 220 -10.64 -11.90 -18.79
CA ASN A 220 -10.14 -10.76 -17.97
C ASN A 220 -8.96 -9.94 -18.56
N ALA A 221 -8.53 -10.20 -19.79
CA ALA A 221 -7.44 -9.43 -20.43
C ALA A 221 -7.91 -8.09 -21.02
N ALA A 222 -8.83 -7.38 -20.34
CA ALA A 222 -9.21 -6.04 -20.75
C ALA A 222 -8.08 -5.08 -20.34
N GLU A 223 -7.22 -4.76 -21.28
CA GLU A 223 -6.28 -3.64 -21.20
C GLU A 223 -7.10 -2.36 -20.94
N LEU A 224 -6.70 -1.55 -19.94
CA LEU A 224 -7.36 -0.26 -19.66
C LEU A 224 -7.47 0.54 -20.97
N PRO A 225 -8.62 1.17 -21.30
CA PRO A 225 -8.72 1.93 -22.53
C PRO A 225 -7.71 3.08 -22.57
N ARG A 226 -7.08 3.30 -23.74
CA ARG A 226 -6.03 4.33 -24.00
C ARG A 226 -6.35 5.75 -23.50
N LYS A 227 -7.62 6.07 -23.22
CA LYS A 227 -8.05 7.37 -22.74
C LYS A 227 -7.84 7.58 -21.24
N ALA A 228 -7.94 6.51 -20.42
CA ALA A 228 -7.61 6.54 -18.99
C ALA A 228 -6.10 6.42 -18.72
N GLN A 229 -5.32 6.27 -19.79
CA GLN A 229 -3.89 5.99 -19.79
C GLN A 229 -3.02 7.25 -19.94
N GLN A 230 -3.61 8.42 -20.18
CA GLN A 230 -2.86 9.68 -20.24
C GLN A 230 -2.52 10.13 -18.81
N PRO A 231 -1.24 10.34 -18.47
CA PRO A 231 -0.90 10.96 -17.19
C PRO A 231 -1.56 12.35 -17.11
N PRO A 232 -1.88 12.85 -15.90
CA PRO A 232 -2.23 14.26 -15.75
C PRO A 232 -1.10 15.09 -16.37
N ALA A 233 -1.47 16.13 -17.14
CA ALA A 233 -0.52 17.03 -17.77
C ALA A 233 0.51 17.49 -16.72
N SER A 234 1.77 17.10 -16.91
CA SER A 234 2.86 17.38 -15.98
C SER A 234 2.99 18.88 -15.78
N LEU A 235 3.11 19.27 -14.51
CA LEU A 235 3.78 20.49 -14.09
C LEU A 235 5.12 20.59 -14.84
N THR A 236 5.28 21.67 -15.60
CA THR A 236 6.48 21.97 -16.38
C THR A 236 7.62 22.35 -15.45
N ALA A 237 8.67 21.53 -15.37
CA ALA A 237 9.99 21.96 -14.90
C ALA A 237 10.82 22.46 -16.10
N PRO A 238 11.66 23.50 -15.94
CA PRO A 238 12.44 24.08 -17.03
C PRO A 238 13.57 23.15 -17.47
N SER A 239 13.77 23.08 -18.78
CA SER A 239 14.79 22.27 -19.45
C SER A 239 16.07 23.09 -19.63
N GLU A 240 17.15 22.68 -18.97
CA GLU A 240 18.52 22.99 -19.42
C GLU A 240 19.12 21.73 -20.06
N ALA A 241 19.50 21.85 -21.34
CA ALA A 241 20.02 20.75 -22.13
C ALA A 241 21.56 20.79 -22.16
N THR A 242 22.18 19.72 -21.67
CA THR A 242 23.62 19.45 -21.83
C THR A 242 23.80 18.28 -22.81
N PRO A 243 24.84 18.25 -23.68
CA PRO A 243 24.96 17.24 -24.74
C PRO A 243 25.29 15.85 -24.17
N ALA A 244 24.57 14.83 -24.64
CA ALA A 244 24.67 13.46 -24.16
C ALA A 244 25.82 12.68 -24.81
N THR A 245 26.73 12.18 -23.97
CA THR A 245 27.67 11.10 -24.29
C THR A 245 26.87 9.81 -24.58
N ARG A 246 27.20 9.13 -25.69
CA ARG A 246 26.50 7.93 -26.19
C ARG A 246 26.73 6.73 -25.26
N ALA A 247 25.91 6.62 -24.21
CA ALA A 247 25.94 5.51 -23.27
C ALA A 247 25.52 4.18 -23.92
N ALA A 248 26.20 3.10 -23.53
CA ALA A 248 25.91 1.75 -23.98
C ALA A 248 24.43 1.39 -23.76
N ARG A 249 23.83 0.76 -24.77
CA ARG A 249 22.41 0.35 -24.75
C ARG A 249 22.20 -0.62 -23.58
N PRO A 250 21.33 -0.30 -22.60
CA PRO A 250 21.15 -1.17 -21.44
C PRO A 250 20.64 -2.55 -21.89
N PRO A 251 21.01 -3.62 -21.18
CA PRO A 251 20.58 -4.98 -21.50
C PRO A 251 19.05 -5.04 -21.58
N ARG A 252 18.55 -5.69 -22.63
CA ARG A 252 17.12 -5.92 -22.85
C ARG A 252 16.63 -6.83 -21.72
N MET A 253 15.91 -6.25 -20.74
CA MET A 253 15.24 -7.04 -19.71
C MET A 253 14.27 -8.02 -20.40
N PRO A 254 14.12 -9.26 -19.90
CA PRO A 254 13.10 -10.18 -20.42
C PRO A 254 11.75 -9.48 -20.38
N ALA A 255 10.87 -9.78 -21.35
CA ALA A 255 9.54 -9.20 -21.41
C ALA A 255 8.85 -9.37 -20.05
N SER A 256 8.63 -8.25 -19.35
CA SER A 256 7.98 -8.25 -18.06
C SER A 256 6.60 -8.86 -18.21
N GLN A 257 6.19 -9.70 -17.27
CA GLN A 257 4.80 -10.18 -17.22
C GLN A 257 3.83 -8.99 -17.30
N PRO A 258 2.69 -9.12 -17.99
CA PRO A 258 1.71 -8.04 -18.05
C PRO A 258 1.29 -7.68 -16.62
N VAL A 259 1.38 -6.39 -16.30
CA VAL A 259 0.95 -5.83 -15.01
C VAL A 259 -0.55 -6.09 -14.85
N ARG A 260 -0.97 -6.64 -13.71
CA ARG A 260 -2.38 -6.89 -13.41
C ARG A 260 -2.87 -5.87 -12.39
N HIS A 261 -4.09 -5.41 -12.60
CA HIS A 261 -4.74 -4.47 -11.71
C HIS A 261 -6.02 -5.10 -11.19
N ASP A 262 -6.09 -5.25 -9.87
CA ASP A 262 -7.34 -5.60 -9.20
C ASP A 262 -8.06 -4.33 -8.76
N PHE A 263 -9.30 -4.20 -9.21
CA PHE A 263 -10.17 -3.07 -8.90
C PHE A 263 -11.09 -3.51 -7.78
N VAL A 264 -10.91 -2.93 -6.60
CA VAL A 264 -11.62 -3.31 -5.38
C VAL A 264 -12.47 -2.14 -4.88
N ARG A 265 -13.63 -2.47 -4.29
CA ARG A 265 -14.53 -1.49 -3.69
C ARG A 265 -14.55 -1.68 -2.18
N PHE A 266 -14.40 -0.60 -1.43
CA PHE A 266 -14.47 -0.64 0.02
C PHE A 266 -15.87 -0.22 0.47
N VAL A 267 -16.53 -1.10 1.22
CA VAL A 267 -17.89 -0.90 1.72
C VAL A 267 -17.80 -0.69 3.23
N PRO A 268 -18.17 0.48 3.75
CA PRO A 268 -18.14 0.74 5.19
C PRO A 268 -18.97 -0.28 5.96
N MET A 269 -18.49 -0.67 7.12
CA MET A 269 -19.19 -1.55 8.05
C MET A 269 -19.84 -0.72 9.15
N SER A 270 -21.13 -0.95 9.38
CA SER A 270 -21.95 -0.22 10.36
C SER A 270 -22.25 -1.02 11.63
N ALA A 271 -21.89 -2.31 11.69
CA ALA A 271 -22.17 -3.21 12.82
C ALA A 271 -21.23 -4.42 12.83
N GLY A 272 -21.32 -5.20 13.92
CA GLY A 272 -20.60 -6.46 14.14
C GLY A 272 -19.27 -6.33 14.90
N THR A 273 -18.62 -7.47 15.12
CA THR A 273 -17.41 -7.59 15.94
C THR A 273 -16.31 -8.34 15.18
N LEU A 274 -15.14 -7.73 15.03
CA LEU A 274 -13.91 -8.40 14.59
C LEU A 274 -13.33 -9.20 15.75
N ARG A 275 -12.91 -10.44 15.49
CA ARG A 275 -12.24 -11.30 16.45
C ARG A 275 -11.02 -11.95 15.82
N SER A 276 -9.91 -12.02 16.55
CA SER A 276 -8.76 -12.85 16.20
C SER A 276 -8.47 -13.79 17.36
N ARG A 277 -8.69 -15.10 17.16
CA ARG A 277 -8.28 -16.14 18.12
C ARG A 277 -6.78 -16.11 18.43
N GLU A 278 -5.96 -15.93 17.40
CA GLU A 278 -4.50 -15.88 17.50
C GLU A 278 -4.06 -14.76 18.46
N LEU A 279 -4.61 -13.56 18.28
CA LEU A 279 -4.24 -12.38 19.07
C LEU A 279 -5.05 -12.27 20.37
N LYS A 280 -6.08 -13.10 20.56
CA LYS A 280 -7.09 -12.97 21.64
C LYS A 280 -7.72 -11.57 21.70
N LEU A 281 -7.83 -10.90 20.55
CA LEU A 281 -8.37 -9.55 20.43
C LEU A 281 -9.80 -9.58 19.91
N LYS A 282 -10.60 -8.61 20.38
CA LYS A 282 -11.94 -8.31 19.88
C LYS A 282 -12.06 -6.80 19.65
N ARG A 283 -12.70 -6.39 18.56
CA ARG A 283 -12.96 -4.99 18.26
C ARG A 283 -14.30 -4.82 17.57
N SER A 284 -14.95 -3.66 17.74
CA SER A 284 -16.08 -3.31 16.90
C SER A 284 -15.64 -3.30 15.43
N ALA A 285 -16.49 -3.80 14.53
CA ALA A 285 -16.27 -3.70 13.10
C ALA A 285 -16.73 -2.33 12.53
N VAL A 286 -17.37 -1.48 13.35
CA VAL A 286 -17.76 -0.13 12.94
C VAL A 286 -16.53 0.68 12.53
N GLY A 287 -16.61 1.34 11.38
CA GLY A 287 -15.50 2.14 10.82
C GLY A 287 -14.49 1.33 10.02
N PHE A 288 -14.57 0.00 10.01
CA PHE A 288 -13.83 -0.84 9.08
C PHE A 288 -14.53 -0.95 7.72
N PHE A 289 -13.84 -1.55 6.75
CA PHE A 289 -14.33 -1.67 5.39
C PHE A 289 -14.29 -3.12 4.93
N ARG A 290 -15.44 -3.63 4.47
CA ARG A 290 -15.47 -4.85 3.66
C ARG A 290 -14.85 -4.56 2.30
N ILE A 291 -14.03 -5.47 1.81
CA ILE A 291 -13.39 -5.36 0.51
C ILE A 291 -14.10 -6.27 -0.50
N ASN A 292 -14.76 -5.65 -1.47
CA ASN A 292 -15.35 -6.35 -2.60
C ASN A 292 -14.40 -6.35 -3.80
N GLY A 293 -14.39 -7.44 -4.58
CA GLY A 293 -13.60 -7.55 -5.80
C GLY A 293 -12.21 -8.16 -5.64
N ILE A 294 -11.79 -8.49 -4.41
CA ILE A 294 -10.61 -9.33 -4.19
C ILE A 294 -10.87 -10.71 -4.79
N THR A 295 -9.90 -11.17 -5.57
CA THR A 295 -10.08 -12.29 -6.48
C THR A 295 -9.84 -13.65 -5.82
N SER A 296 -9.31 -13.68 -4.59
CA SER A 296 -9.02 -14.92 -3.87
C SER A 296 -9.12 -14.72 -2.36
N LEU A 297 -10.19 -15.25 -1.79
CA LEU A 297 -10.31 -15.44 -0.35
C LEU A 297 -9.54 -16.70 0.07
N GLU A 298 -9.23 -16.77 1.35
CA GLU A 298 -8.75 -18.01 1.97
C GLU A 298 -9.86 -19.05 2.00
N LYS A 299 -9.54 -20.35 2.00
CA LYS A 299 -10.55 -21.43 1.82
C LYS A 299 -11.71 -21.36 2.82
N GLU A 300 -11.43 -20.87 4.03
CA GLU A 300 -12.37 -20.79 5.16
C GLU A 300 -12.96 -19.38 5.36
N ALA A 301 -12.68 -18.45 4.45
CA ALA A 301 -13.10 -17.07 4.60
C ALA A 301 -14.33 -16.77 3.73
N ASP A 302 -15.32 -16.13 4.34
CA ASP A 302 -16.53 -15.64 3.68
C ASP A 302 -16.32 -14.21 3.14
N ILE A 303 -15.44 -13.45 3.79
CA ILE A 303 -15.30 -12.01 3.58
C ILE A 303 -13.86 -11.54 3.77
N ALA A 304 -13.47 -10.53 2.98
CA ALA A 304 -12.25 -9.76 3.20
C ALA A 304 -12.58 -8.42 3.86
N ILE A 305 -11.81 -8.04 4.87
CA ILE A 305 -11.95 -6.77 5.59
C ILE A 305 -10.58 -6.07 5.60
N LEU A 306 -10.56 -4.76 5.48
CA LEU A 306 -9.34 -3.96 5.61
C LEU A 306 -8.94 -3.89 7.09
N ASP A 307 -7.99 -4.73 7.53
CA ASP A 307 -7.48 -4.72 8.92
C ASP A 307 -6.72 -3.43 9.23
N GLY A 308 -6.07 -2.85 8.23
CA GLY A 308 -5.37 -1.60 8.34
C GLY A 308 -4.60 -1.23 7.09
N ALA A 309 -3.88 -0.12 7.14
CA ALA A 309 -3.04 0.35 6.06
C ALA A 309 -1.77 1.00 6.61
N VAL A 310 -0.67 0.81 5.89
CA VAL A 310 0.59 1.50 6.13
C VAL A 310 0.79 2.54 5.04
N VAL A 311 1.14 3.76 5.42
CA VAL A 311 1.50 4.86 4.51
C VAL A 311 2.96 5.22 4.75
N LEU A 312 3.75 5.26 3.68
CA LEU A 312 5.09 5.81 3.61
C LEU A 312 5.07 7.07 2.75
N ARG A 313 5.58 8.20 3.25
CA ARG A 313 5.88 9.41 2.47
C ARG A 313 7.36 9.70 2.58
N MET A 314 8.05 9.68 1.45
CA MET A 314 9.47 10.01 1.40
C MET A 314 9.67 11.51 1.60
N GLN A 315 10.75 11.89 2.27
CA GLN A 315 11.18 13.28 2.24
C GLN A 315 11.66 13.59 0.81
N LYS A 316 11.32 14.77 0.27
CA LYS A 316 11.84 15.21 -1.04
C LYS A 316 13.35 15.13 -1.00
N SER A 317 13.93 14.49 -2.02
CA SER A 317 15.32 14.03 -2.07
C SER A 317 16.34 15.13 -1.75
N GLN A 318 16.62 15.33 -0.46
CA GLN A 318 17.95 15.68 0.00
C GLN A 318 18.50 14.38 0.52
N LYS A 319 19.45 13.77 -0.21
CA LYS A 319 20.29 12.74 0.40
C LYS A 319 20.96 13.45 1.56
N ALA A 320 20.54 13.12 2.77
CA ALA A 320 20.97 13.90 3.92
C ALA A 320 22.48 13.69 4.06
N ASP A 321 23.26 14.77 3.97
CA ASP A 321 24.61 14.82 4.54
C ASP A 321 24.55 14.80 6.09
N LEU A 322 23.37 14.55 6.67
CA LEU A 322 23.17 14.42 8.08
C LEU A 322 23.79 13.10 8.56
N PRO A 323 24.49 13.12 9.71
CA PRO A 323 24.91 11.90 10.36
C PRO A 323 23.67 11.02 10.56
N LEU A 324 23.79 9.72 10.25
CA LEU A 324 22.76 8.72 10.53
C LEU A 324 22.22 9.00 11.93
N PRO A 325 20.89 9.12 12.13
CA PRO A 325 20.33 9.34 13.45
C PRO A 325 20.96 8.31 14.39
N ALA A 326 21.47 8.80 15.54
CA ALA A 326 22.14 7.98 16.53
C ALA A 326 21.34 6.68 16.69
N GLN A 327 22.04 5.57 16.41
CA GLN A 327 21.52 4.22 16.25
C GLN A 327 20.14 4.03 16.88
N TYR A 328 19.15 3.63 16.07
CA TYR A 328 17.90 3.09 16.59
C TYR A 328 18.25 2.15 17.76
N PRO A 329 17.54 2.24 18.90
CA PRO A 329 17.84 1.40 20.04
C PRO A 329 17.94 -0.05 19.55
N PRO A 330 18.99 -0.80 19.96
CA PRO A 330 19.14 -2.17 19.55
C PRO A 330 17.81 -2.88 19.79
N LEU A 331 17.35 -3.62 18.78
CA LEU A 331 16.15 -4.44 18.92
C LEU A 331 16.28 -5.25 20.22
N PRO A 332 15.22 -5.35 21.04
CA PRO A 332 15.28 -6.16 22.24
C PRO A 332 15.78 -7.55 21.86
N ALA A 333 16.79 -8.05 22.57
CA ALA A 333 17.27 -9.40 22.38
C ALA A 333 16.09 -10.35 22.65
N SER A 334 15.71 -11.12 21.63
CA SER A 334 14.70 -12.18 21.68
C SER A 334 15.15 -13.34 22.56
#